data_AF-A0A842P6M4-F1
#
_entry.id   AF-A0A842P6M4-F1
#
_cell.length_a   1.000
_cell.length_b   1.000
_cell.length_c   1.000
_cell.angle_alpha   90.00
_cell.angle_beta   90.00
_cell.angle_gamma   90.00
#
_symmetry.space_group_name_H-M   'P 1'
#
loop_
_entity.id
_entity.type
_entity.pdbx_description
1 polymer ?
#
loop_
_entity_poly.entity_id
_entity_poly.type
_entity_poly.pdbx_seq_one_letter_code
_entity_poly.pdbx_strand_id
1 'polypeptide(L)'
;MKFLIDENISPKVAEELRKLGYDAIHVREVRLKGHTDEEIMTFAKNKGRVVLTLDIDFADIRNYPLGTHSGIIRLKIKSASSKRILDCLKSPQPSHLQSTFVFKPLFQAAFLFINRNTKMQLYAYDAGQCDPKKCTAKKLARFGLITSVNVLRKIPYNTILLVPIAEKTLSPADRESTNSITVFDCSWNKIAAFEDTLRKMKRKKRALPFLIAANPVNYGKPFILGSVEAFAAALFILGEHEQSQHILGKFKWGTEFLRLNEELLLAYAKATSSSEVIEMQKMFMDVGTKKAKKT
;
A
#
# COMPACT_ATOMS: atom_id res chain seq x y z
N MET A 1 12.31 14.27 -7.75
CA MET A 1 13.50 14.17 -6.88
C MET A 1 14.73 14.24 -7.77
N LYS A 2 15.81 14.91 -7.32
CA LYS A 2 17.05 15.06 -8.10
C LYS A 2 18.17 14.24 -7.47
N PHE A 3 18.92 13.50 -8.28
CA PHE A 3 20.04 12.67 -7.84
C PHE A 3 21.37 13.15 -8.45
N LEU A 4 22.45 12.98 -7.68
CA LEU A 4 23.83 12.94 -8.15
C LEU A 4 24.36 11.54 -7.90
N ILE A 5 24.77 10.83 -8.94
CA ILE A 5 25.27 9.45 -8.86
C ILE A 5 26.79 9.49 -8.80
N ASP A 6 27.33 8.98 -7.71
CA ASP A 6 28.76 8.94 -7.38
C ASP A 6 29.55 7.97 -8.27
N GLU A 7 30.87 8.13 -8.37
CA GLU A 7 31.68 7.43 -9.37
C GLU A 7 31.91 5.93 -9.12
N ASN A 8 31.69 5.49 -7.88
CA ASN A 8 31.65 4.07 -7.51
C ASN A 8 30.40 3.34 -8.05
N ILE A 9 29.42 4.08 -8.58
CA ILE A 9 28.23 3.54 -9.26
C ILE A 9 28.38 3.65 -10.78
N SER A 10 27.77 2.72 -11.52
CA SER A 10 27.77 2.76 -12.99
C SER A 10 26.91 3.93 -13.52
N PRO A 11 27.37 4.71 -14.52
CA PRO A 11 26.57 5.76 -15.19
C PRO A 11 25.21 5.28 -15.73
N LYS A 12 25.10 3.98 -16.08
CA LYS A 12 23.83 3.33 -16.47
C LYS A 12 22.73 3.48 -15.42
N VAL A 13 23.07 3.66 -14.15
CA VAL A 13 22.08 3.93 -13.09
C VAL A 13 21.44 5.32 -13.26
N ALA A 14 22.20 6.34 -13.68
CA ALA A 14 21.65 7.66 -13.99
C ALA A 14 20.76 7.64 -15.25
N GLU A 15 21.14 6.87 -16.27
CA GLU A 15 20.32 6.63 -17.47
C GLU A 15 18.98 5.95 -17.11
N GLU A 16 19.02 4.87 -16.34
CA GLU A 16 17.83 4.11 -15.95
C GLU A 16 16.93 4.89 -14.97
N LEU A 17 17.50 5.70 -14.07
CA LEU A 17 16.72 6.63 -13.25
C LEU A 17 16.02 7.70 -14.09
N ARG A 18 16.66 8.21 -15.15
CA ARG A 18 16.02 9.13 -16.11
C ARG A 18 14.87 8.46 -16.88
N LYS A 19 15.03 7.19 -17.30
CA LYS A 19 13.93 6.40 -17.91
C LYS A 19 12.74 6.20 -16.96
N LEU A 20 12.97 6.22 -15.65
CA LEU A 20 11.94 6.17 -14.60
C LEU A 20 11.36 7.55 -14.22
N GLY A 21 11.74 8.62 -14.93
CA GLY A 21 11.23 9.98 -14.71
C GLY A 21 11.92 10.79 -13.61
N TYR A 22 13.09 10.34 -13.11
CA TYR A 22 13.88 11.10 -12.15
C TYR A 22 14.91 12.01 -12.83
N ASP A 23 15.17 13.17 -12.24
CA ASP A 23 16.31 14.04 -12.61
C ASP A 23 17.59 13.43 -12.01
N ALA A 24 18.25 12.54 -12.74
CA ALA A 24 19.48 11.88 -12.31
C ALA A 24 20.65 12.21 -13.25
N ILE A 25 21.77 12.60 -12.67
CA ILE A 25 23.04 12.83 -13.36
C ILE A 25 24.17 12.13 -12.61
N HIS A 26 25.16 11.63 -13.34
CA HIS A 26 26.36 11.02 -12.79
C HIS A 26 27.49 12.06 -12.62
N VAL A 27 28.38 11.92 -11.62
CA VAL A 27 29.49 12.89 -11.39
C VAL A 27 30.37 13.10 -12.64
N ARG A 28 30.57 12.05 -13.45
CA ARG A 28 31.22 12.12 -14.78
C ARG A 28 30.50 13.06 -15.78
N GLU A 29 29.17 13.12 -15.77
CA GLU A 29 28.39 14.02 -16.66
C GLU A 29 28.59 15.50 -16.29
N VAL A 30 29.00 15.79 -15.04
CA VAL A 30 29.30 17.14 -14.53
C VAL A 30 30.79 17.37 -14.26
N ARG A 31 31.66 16.51 -14.80
CA ARG A 31 33.13 16.57 -14.68
C ARG A 31 33.69 16.46 -13.24
N LEU A 32 32.87 16.05 -12.26
CA LEU A 32 33.25 15.84 -10.85
C LEU A 32 33.84 14.45 -10.57
N LYS A 33 34.41 13.78 -11.59
CA LYS A 33 35.08 12.48 -11.37
C LYS A 33 36.44 12.74 -10.71
N GLY A 34 36.80 11.98 -9.68
CA GLY A 34 38.06 12.13 -8.93
C GLY A 34 38.17 13.45 -8.15
N HIS A 35 37.05 14.15 -7.95
CA HIS A 35 36.95 15.29 -7.05
C HIS A 35 36.75 14.80 -5.61
N THR A 36 36.99 15.65 -4.63
CA THR A 36 36.80 15.26 -3.22
C THR A 36 35.32 15.12 -2.87
N ASP A 37 35.00 14.33 -1.85
CA ASP A 37 33.64 14.21 -1.33
C ASP A 37 33.04 15.58 -0.97
N GLU A 38 33.85 16.50 -0.43
CA GLU A 38 33.43 17.87 -0.10
C GLU A 38 32.99 18.66 -1.34
N GLU A 39 33.70 18.52 -2.47
CA GLU A 39 33.34 19.15 -3.74
C GLU A 39 32.06 18.53 -4.34
N ILE A 40 31.94 17.19 -4.29
CA ILE A 40 30.76 16.44 -4.72
C ILE A 40 29.53 16.86 -3.90
N MET A 41 29.68 16.96 -2.56
CA MET A 41 28.63 17.36 -1.63
C MET A 41 28.26 18.84 -1.78
N THR A 42 29.24 19.72 -2.01
CA THR A 42 29.01 21.15 -2.28
C THR A 42 28.22 21.34 -3.57
N PHE A 43 28.57 20.64 -4.65
CA PHE A 43 27.81 20.65 -5.88
C PHE A 43 26.39 20.09 -5.68
N ALA A 44 26.25 18.97 -4.98
CA ALA A 44 24.96 18.34 -4.70
C ALA A 44 24.02 19.29 -3.96
N LYS A 45 24.51 19.93 -2.88
CA LYS A 45 23.81 20.97 -2.12
C LYS A 45 23.38 22.14 -3.01
N ASN A 46 24.31 22.72 -3.75
CA ASN A 46 24.06 23.89 -4.60
C ASN A 46 23.07 23.62 -5.75
N LYS A 47 22.88 22.35 -6.15
CA LYS A 47 21.91 21.95 -7.18
C LYS A 47 20.65 21.27 -6.62
N GLY A 48 20.51 21.16 -5.30
CA GLY A 48 19.37 20.51 -4.65
C GLY A 48 19.28 19.02 -4.94
N ARG A 49 20.42 18.32 -5.00
CA ARG A 49 20.55 16.91 -5.38
C ARG A 49 20.87 16.02 -4.18
N VAL A 50 20.26 14.84 -4.16
CA VAL A 50 20.58 13.75 -3.24
C VAL A 50 21.74 12.96 -3.82
N VAL A 51 22.83 12.76 -3.06
CA VAL A 51 23.94 11.91 -3.50
C VAL A 51 23.55 10.43 -3.35
N LEU A 52 23.79 9.62 -4.38
CA LEU A 52 23.69 8.17 -4.33
C LEU A 52 25.10 7.58 -4.47
N THR A 53 25.52 6.78 -3.48
CA THR A 53 26.90 6.29 -3.35
C THR A 53 26.96 4.86 -2.77
N LEU A 54 28.08 4.18 -2.98
CA LEU A 54 28.47 2.94 -2.29
C LEU A 54 29.50 3.19 -1.18
N ASP A 55 30.09 4.39 -1.13
CA ASP A 55 31.17 4.71 -0.21
C ASP A 55 30.70 4.78 1.25
N ILE A 56 31.56 4.35 2.16
CA ILE A 56 31.33 4.43 3.60
C ILE A 56 31.60 5.83 4.16
N ASP A 57 32.48 6.62 3.55
CA ASP A 57 32.91 7.90 4.12
C ASP A 57 31.82 8.98 3.99
N PHE A 58 31.03 8.93 2.92
CA PHE A 58 29.74 9.64 2.78
C PHE A 58 28.70 9.27 3.86
N ALA A 59 28.90 8.21 4.64
CA ALA A 59 28.03 7.85 5.76
C ALA A 59 28.55 8.33 7.12
N ASP A 60 29.61 9.14 7.21
CA ASP A 60 29.97 9.80 8.47
C ASP A 60 29.14 11.08 8.70
N ILE A 61 28.28 11.05 9.71
CA ILE A 61 27.45 12.22 10.09
C ILE A 61 28.26 13.38 10.67
N ARG A 62 29.52 13.13 11.08
CA ARG A 62 30.45 14.18 11.55
C ARG A 62 30.95 15.02 10.38
N ASN A 63 31.18 14.37 9.23
CA ASN A 63 31.59 15.03 7.99
C ASN A 63 30.37 15.65 7.28
N TYR A 64 29.22 14.99 7.33
CA TYR A 64 27.97 15.44 6.69
C TYR A 64 26.80 15.53 7.68
N PRO A 65 26.72 16.59 8.50
CA PRO A 65 25.66 16.74 9.49
C PRO A 65 24.27 16.97 8.87
N LEU A 66 23.23 16.57 9.62
CA LEU A 66 21.83 16.78 9.24
C LEU A 66 21.55 18.24 8.84
N GLY A 67 20.89 18.43 7.68
CA GLY A 67 20.51 19.76 7.18
C GLY A 67 21.60 20.52 6.42
N THR A 68 22.85 20.04 6.41
CA THR A 68 23.94 20.67 5.64
C THR A 68 23.89 20.36 4.14
N HIS A 69 23.14 19.33 3.74
CA HIS A 69 23.01 18.82 2.37
C HIS A 69 21.57 18.37 2.05
N SER A 70 21.22 18.23 0.76
CA SER A 70 19.86 17.86 0.33
C SER A 70 19.52 16.38 0.52
N GLY A 71 20.52 15.52 0.69
CA GLY A 71 20.38 14.12 1.09
C GLY A 71 21.58 13.26 0.68
N ILE A 72 21.82 12.16 1.38
CA ILE A 72 22.78 11.12 0.99
C ILE A 72 22.06 9.77 1.12
N ILE A 73 22.23 8.92 0.11
CA ILE A 73 21.76 7.53 0.10
C ILE A 73 22.99 6.64 -0.17
N ARG A 74 23.49 5.99 0.89
CA ARG A 74 24.46 4.91 0.74
C ARG A 74 23.74 3.58 0.53
N LEU A 75 24.07 2.86 -0.54
CA LEU A 75 23.51 1.53 -0.81
C LEU A 75 24.43 0.42 -0.25
N LYS A 76 23.92 -0.41 0.66
CA LYS A 76 24.67 -1.54 1.25
C LYS A 76 24.43 -2.81 0.43
N ILE A 77 25.10 -2.94 -0.71
CA ILE A 77 24.98 -4.09 -1.63
C ILE A 77 26.29 -4.84 -1.82
N LYS A 78 26.24 -6.18 -1.85
CA LYS A 78 27.43 -7.06 -2.01
C LYS A 78 28.09 -7.01 -3.41
N SER A 79 27.55 -6.25 -4.35
CA SER A 79 28.02 -6.16 -5.74
C SER A 79 27.39 -4.96 -6.43
N ALA A 80 28.23 -4.08 -6.99
CA ALA A 80 27.86 -2.82 -7.63
C ALA A 80 27.19 -2.96 -9.02
N SER A 81 26.57 -4.10 -9.33
CA SER A 81 25.95 -4.29 -10.64
C SER A 81 24.73 -3.37 -10.81
N SER A 82 24.63 -2.71 -11.97
CA SER A 82 23.55 -1.74 -12.24
C SER A 82 22.17 -2.36 -12.01
N LYS A 83 22.00 -3.65 -12.35
CA LYS A 83 20.79 -4.41 -12.06
C LYS A 83 20.47 -4.47 -10.56
N ARG A 84 21.44 -4.87 -9.71
CA ARG A 84 21.24 -4.92 -8.24
C ARG A 84 20.96 -3.55 -7.62
N ILE A 85 21.63 -2.50 -8.11
CA ILE A 85 21.38 -1.12 -7.69
C ILE A 85 19.94 -0.73 -8.02
N LEU A 86 19.50 -0.96 -9.25
CA LEU A 86 18.13 -0.64 -9.69
C LEU A 86 17.08 -1.50 -9.01
N ASP A 87 17.35 -2.79 -8.77
CA ASP A 87 16.45 -3.67 -8.01
C ASP A 87 16.33 -3.19 -6.55
N CYS A 88 17.41 -2.72 -5.93
CA CYS A 88 17.39 -2.12 -4.58
C CYS A 88 16.66 -0.77 -4.54
N LEU A 89 16.76 0.05 -5.58
CA LEU A 89 16.03 1.32 -5.69
C LEU A 89 14.54 1.13 -6.01
N LYS A 90 14.18 0.05 -6.73
CA LYS A 90 12.80 -0.33 -7.04
C LYS A 90 12.11 -1.11 -5.90
N SER A 91 12.89 -1.84 -5.09
CA SER A 91 12.42 -2.68 -3.99
C SER A 91 13.38 -2.58 -2.78
N PRO A 92 13.31 -1.47 -2.02
CA PRO A 92 14.22 -1.24 -0.89
C PRO A 92 13.93 -2.21 0.26
N GLN A 93 14.81 -3.21 0.43
CA GLN A 93 14.84 -4.08 1.60
C GLN A 93 15.52 -3.36 2.78
N PRO A 94 14.98 -3.41 4.02
CA PRO A 94 15.56 -2.70 5.17
C PRO A 94 17.03 -3.05 5.48
N SER A 95 17.45 -4.27 5.15
CA SER A 95 18.83 -4.76 5.32
C SER A 95 19.85 -4.10 4.39
N HIS A 96 19.43 -3.51 3.27
CA HIS A 96 20.30 -2.85 2.29
C HIS A 96 20.47 -1.34 2.53
N LEU A 97 19.75 -0.77 3.52
CA LEU A 97 19.71 0.66 3.82
C LEU A 97 20.01 0.92 5.31
N GLN A 98 21.27 0.77 5.69
CA GLN A 98 21.74 1.10 7.05
C GLN A 98 22.61 2.36 7.04
N SER A 99 22.00 3.45 7.57
CA SER A 99 22.60 4.66 8.18
C SER A 99 23.81 5.26 7.45
N THR A 100 23.70 6.47 6.90
CA THR A 100 23.44 7.72 7.67
C THR A 100 22.36 8.61 7.05
N PHE A 101 21.77 9.51 7.85
CA PHE A 101 20.49 10.15 7.52
C PHE A 101 20.57 11.66 7.26
N VAL A 102 20.30 12.03 6.01
CA VAL A 102 19.31 13.06 5.62
C VAL A 102 18.54 12.42 4.45
N PHE A 103 17.30 11.93 4.57
CA PHE A 103 16.31 12.02 5.63
C PHE A 103 15.72 10.62 5.94
N LYS A 104 15.74 10.13 7.20
CA LYS A 104 14.86 8.98 7.55
C LYS A 104 13.37 9.36 7.53
N PRO A 105 12.92 10.45 8.21
CA PRO A 105 11.51 10.86 8.21
C PRO A 105 11.11 11.64 6.95
N LEU A 106 11.85 11.50 5.84
CA LEU A 106 11.53 12.08 4.53
C LEU A 106 12.09 11.24 3.37
N PHE A 107 12.62 10.03 3.64
CA PHE A 107 12.86 9.00 2.61
C PHE A 107 12.29 7.64 3.04
N GLN A 108 12.34 7.24 4.32
CA GLN A 108 11.39 6.23 4.82
C GLN A 108 10.00 6.86 4.85
N ALA A 109 9.89 8.12 5.30
CA ALA A 109 8.65 8.84 5.06
C ALA A 109 8.43 9.02 3.56
N ALA A 110 9.28 9.66 2.73
CA ALA A 110 8.92 9.80 1.30
C ALA A 110 8.63 8.47 0.58
N PHE A 111 9.22 7.33 0.96
CA PHE A 111 8.80 6.05 0.40
C PHE A 111 7.44 5.58 0.98
N LEU A 112 7.19 5.72 2.28
CA LEU A 112 5.88 5.53 2.95
C LEU A 112 4.91 6.72 2.78
N PHE A 113 5.22 7.78 2.05
CA PHE A 113 4.44 9.04 1.95
C PHE A 113 4.22 9.37 0.48
N ILE A 114 5.09 8.92 -0.42
CA ILE A 114 4.71 8.62 -1.80
C ILE A 114 3.79 7.39 -1.77
N ASN A 115 4.06 6.34 -0.97
CA ASN A 115 3.13 5.19 -0.85
C ASN A 115 1.98 5.33 0.17
N ARG A 116 1.97 6.26 1.13
CA ARG A 116 0.74 6.63 1.89
C ARG A 116 -0.04 7.80 1.27
N ASN A 117 0.56 8.67 0.43
CA ASN A 117 -0.24 9.63 -0.37
C ASN A 117 -0.78 9.00 -1.67
N THR A 118 -0.20 7.93 -2.21
CA THR A 118 -0.92 7.11 -3.18
C THR A 118 -1.97 6.28 -2.45
N LYS A 119 -3.16 6.87 -2.30
CA LYS A 119 -4.41 6.17 -1.96
C LYS A 119 -4.46 4.81 -2.65
N MET A 120 -4.89 3.78 -1.93
CA MET A 120 -5.03 2.43 -2.49
C MET A 120 -5.92 2.48 -3.72
N GLN A 121 -5.45 1.94 -4.84
CA GLN A 121 -6.22 1.85 -6.06
C GLN A 121 -7.35 0.83 -5.88
N LEU A 122 -8.58 1.28 -6.04
CA LEU A 122 -9.76 0.46 -5.80
C LEU A 122 -10.32 -0.03 -7.13
N TYR A 123 -10.51 -1.34 -7.25
CA TYR A 123 -11.08 -2.00 -8.42
C TYR A 123 -12.32 -2.79 -8.06
N ALA A 124 -13.36 -2.73 -8.88
CA ALA A 124 -14.52 -3.62 -8.76
C ALA A 124 -14.68 -4.44 -10.02
N TYR A 125 -14.70 -5.77 -9.89
CA TYR A 125 -15.17 -6.63 -10.96
C TYR A 125 -16.70 -6.58 -11.02
N ASP A 126 -17.28 -5.95 -12.04
CA ASP A 126 -18.72 -5.92 -12.27
C ASP A 126 -19.13 -7.17 -13.05
N ALA A 127 -19.85 -8.08 -12.39
CA ALA A 127 -20.38 -9.28 -13.02
C ALA A 127 -21.58 -9.01 -13.96
N GLY A 128 -22.06 -7.76 -14.06
CA GLY A 128 -23.23 -7.37 -14.85
C GLY A 128 -24.57 -7.69 -14.20
N GLN A 129 -24.58 -8.11 -12.93
CA GLN A 129 -25.73 -8.75 -12.27
C GLN A 129 -26.43 -7.87 -11.22
N CYS A 130 -25.85 -6.72 -10.87
CA CYS A 130 -26.34 -5.83 -9.80
C CYS A 130 -27.17 -4.65 -10.37
N ASP A 131 -28.30 -4.35 -9.72
CA ASP A 131 -29.10 -3.13 -9.95
C ASP A 131 -28.21 -1.88 -9.86
N PRO A 132 -28.04 -1.11 -10.95
CA PRO A 132 -27.18 0.08 -10.97
C PRO A 132 -27.56 1.17 -9.97
N LYS A 133 -28.83 1.24 -9.55
CA LYS A 133 -29.32 2.23 -8.57
C LYS A 133 -28.93 1.86 -7.14
N LYS A 134 -28.84 0.56 -6.83
CA LYS A 134 -28.52 0.02 -5.48
C LYS A 134 -27.06 -0.36 -5.31
N CYS A 135 -26.36 -0.70 -6.40
CA CYS A 135 -24.96 -1.13 -6.38
C CYS A 135 -24.04 -0.02 -5.83
N THR A 136 -23.37 -0.30 -4.72
CA THR A 136 -22.47 0.64 -4.05
C THR A 136 -21.17 0.84 -4.83
N ALA A 137 -20.64 -0.20 -5.49
CA ALA A 137 -19.48 -0.10 -6.38
C ALA A 137 -19.77 0.82 -7.59
N LYS A 138 -20.88 0.62 -8.30
CA LYS A 138 -21.30 1.50 -9.42
C LYS A 138 -21.51 2.95 -8.99
N LYS A 139 -21.96 3.19 -7.75
CA LYS A 139 -22.02 4.54 -7.20
C LYS A 139 -20.62 5.13 -6.97
N LEU A 140 -19.67 4.39 -6.40
CA LEU A 140 -18.29 4.86 -6.24
C LEU A 140 -17.60 5.11 -7.60
N ALA A 141 -17.85 4.27 -8.60
CA ALA A 141 -17.31 4.44 -9.96
C ALA A 141 -17.78 5.74 -10.61
N ARG A 142 -19.07 6.12 -10.43
CA ARG A 142 -19.60 7.42 -10.87
C ARG A 142 -18.96 8.63 -10.17
N PHE A 143 -18.40 8.45 -8.98
CA PHE A 143 -17.59 9.48 -8.29
C PHE A 143 -16.10 9.44 -8.66
N GLY A 144 -15.67 8.57 -9.59
CA GLY A 144 -14.27 8.40 -9.95
C GLY A 144 -13.39 7.79 -8.84
N LEU A 145 -14.00 7.16 -7.82
CA LEU A 145 -13.29 6.65 -6.65
C LEU A 145 -12.79 5.21 -6.81
N ILE A 146 -13.32 4.46 -7.78
CA ILE A 146 -12.90 3.10 -8.12
C ILE A 146 -12.87 2.91 -9.64
N THR A 147 -12.05 1.97 -10.11
CA THR A 147 -12.07 1.49 -11.51
C THR A 147 -12.96 0.24 -11.61
N SER A 148 -14.06 0.32 -12.37
CA SER A 148 -14.85 -0.87 -12.69
C SER A 148 -14.24 -1.64 -13.86
N VAL A 149 -14.13 -2.97 -13.71
CA VAL A 149 -13.68 -3.90 -14.76
C VAL A 149 -14.72 -4.98 -14.99
N ASN A 150 -15.01 -5.31 -16.26
CA ASN A 150 -15.98 -6.32 -16.66
C ASN A 150 -15.35 -7.59 -17.28
N VAL A 151 -14.02 -7.69 -17.25
CA VAL A 151 -13.27 -8.85 -17.76
C VAL A 151 -12.25 -9.27 -16.71
N LEU A 152 -12.27 -10.54 -16.30
CA LEU A 152 -11.43 -11.07 -15.22
C LEU A 152 -9.93 -10.80 -15.45
N ARG A 153 -9.46 -10.83 -16.70
CA ARG A 153 -8.05 -10.53 -17.04
C ARG A 153 -7.64 -9.07 -16.80
N LYS A 154 -8.60 -8.14 -16.67
CA LYS A 154 -8.37 -6.72 -16.34
C LYS A 154 -8.29 -6.48 -14.82
N ILE A 155 -8.62 -7.47 -13.97
CA ILE A 155 -8.31 -7.41 -12.54
C ILE A 155 -6.78 -7.39 -12.39
N PRO A 156 -6.19 -6.37 -11.72
CA PRO A 156 -4.74 -6.28 -11.57
C PRO A 156 -4.13 -7.56 -11.00
N TYR A 157 -2.93 -7.92 -11.45
CA TYR A 157 -2.30 -9.15 -10.99
C TYR A 157 -1.85 -9.04 -9.52
N ASN A 158 -1.17 -7.94 -9.19
CA ASN A 158 -0.78 -7.63 -7.81
C ASN A 158 -1.85 -6.80 -7.09
N THR A 159 -2.94 -7.44 -6.70
CA THR A 159 -4.04 -6.84 -5.91
C THR A 159 -4.41 -7.74 -4.74
N ILE A 160 -4.85 -7.15 -3.63
CA ILE A 160 -5.63 -7.85 -2.61
C ILE A 160 -7.02 -8.07 -3.21
N LEU A 161 -7.34 -9.32 -3.52
CA LEU A 161 -8.65 -9.71 -4.03
C LEU A 161 -9.54 -10.13 -2.85
N LEU A 162 -10.52 -9.29 -2.51
CA LEU A 162 -11.46 -9.53 -1.43
C LEU A 162 -12.52 -10.55 -1.89
N VAL A 163 -12.48 -11.75 -1.30
CA VAL A 163 -13.44 -12.83 -1.53
C VAL A 163 -13.76 -13.55 -0.21
N PRO A 164 -15.04 -13.79 0.13
CA PRO A 164 -15.44 -14.44 1.38
C PRO A 164 -14.84 -15.84 1.58
N ILE A 165 -14.59 -16.56 0.48
CA ILE A 165 -14.10 -17.95 0.46
C ILE A 165 -12.57 -18.10 0.62
N ALA A 166 -11.84 -17.03 0.97
CA ALA A 166 -10.38 -17.14 1.09
C ALA A 166 -9.95 -17.80 2.40
N GLU A 167 -8.93 -18.65 2.32
CA GLU A 167 -8.31 -19.33 3.48
C GLU A 167 -7.67 -18.38 4.51
N LYS A 168 -7.31 -17.16 4.10
CA LYS A 168 -6.67 -16.15 4.96
C LYS A 168 -7.56 -14.91 5.04
N THR A 169 -7.75 -14.40 6.25
CA THR A 169 -8.39 -13.10 6.46
C THR A 169 -7.39 -11.97 6.25
N LEU A 170 -7.89 -10.78 5.91
CA LEU A 170 -7.10 -9.57 5.75
C LEU A 170 -6.45 -9.16 7.08
N SER A 171 -5.19 -8.71 7.02
CA SER A 171 -4.49 -8.12 8.16
C SER A 171 -3.60 -6.94 7.72
N PRO A 172 -3.16 -6.06 8.64
CA PRO A 172 -2.26 -4.93 8.33
C PRO A 172 -1.00 -5.34 7.54
N ALA A 173 -0.43 -6.51 7.80
CA ALA A 173 0.71 -7.07 7.07
C ALA A 173 0.47 -7.28 5.55
N ASP A 174 -0.78 -7.21 5.08
CA ASP A 174 -1.06 -7.26 3.64
C ASP A 174 -0.76 -5.92 2.92
N ARG A 175 -0.66 -4.80 3.64
CA ARG A 175 -0.48 -3.44 3.09
C ARG A 175 0.84 -3.24 2.34
N GLU A 176 1.90 -3.93 2.75
CA GLU A 176 3.22 -3.81 2.12
C GLU A 176 3.30 -4.52 0.75
N SER A 177 2.39 -5.47 0.49
CA SER A 177 2.47 -6.33 -0.71
C SER A 177 1.91 -5.70 -1.99
N THR A 178 1.03 -4.70 -1.87
CA THR A 178 0.34 -4.08 -3.00
C THR A 178 -0.24 -2.72 -2.63
N ASN A 179 -0.45 -1.88 -3.64
CA ASN A 179 -1.15 -0.61 -3.57
C ASN A 179 -2.59 -0.70 -4.13
N SER A 180 -3.17 -1.89 -4.31
CA SER A 180 -4.53 -2.05 -4.85
C SER A 180 -5.39 -3.09 -4.13
N ILE A 181 -6.69 -2.79 -4.05
CA ILE A 181 -7.74 -3.65 -3.51
C ILE A 181 -8.77 -3.90 -4.63
N THR A 182 -9.14 -5.15 -4.85
CA THR A 182 -10.22 -5.54 -5.76
C THR A 182 -11.37 -6.18 -4.98
N VAL A 183 -12.59 -5.68 -5.15
CA VAL A 183 -13.82 -6.38 -4.75
C VAL A 183 -14.44 -7.11 -5.95
N PHE A 184 -15.11 -8.22 -5.68
CA PHE A 184 -15.92 -8.92 -6.67
C PHE A 184 -17.39 -8.51 -6.53
N ASP A 185 -17.85 -7.55 -7.34
CA ASP A 185 -19.21 -6.99 -7.26
C ASP A 185 -20.22 -7.94 -7.93
N CYS A 186 -20.72 -8.87 -7.12
CA CYS A 186 -21.81 -9.77 -7.47
C CYS A 186 -22.83 -9.84 -6.33
N SER A 187 -24.06 -10.26 -6.63
CA SER A 187 -25.02 -10.61 -5.59
C SER A 187 -24.55 -11.86 -4.85
N TRP A 188 -24.58 -11.85 -3.51
CA TRP A 188 -24.17 -12.98 -2.66
C TRP A 188 -24.70 -14.35 -3.13
N ASN A 189 -25.97 -14.42 -3.53
CA ASN A 189 -26.62 -15.65 -4.04
C ASN A 189 -26.01 -16.21 -5.36
N LYS A 190 -25.07 -15.51 -5.99
CA LYS A 190 -24.44 -15.87 -7.27
C LYS A 190 -22.92 -16.01 -7.19
N ILE A 191 -22.30 -15.79 -6.02
CA ILE A 191 -20.85 -15.99 -5.87
C ILE A 191 -20.44 -17.46 -6.05
N ALA A 192 -21.34 -18.40 -5.72
CA ALA A 192 -21.21 -19.84 -5.96
C ALA A 192 -20.83 -20.15 -7.42
N ALA A 193 -21.45 -19.48 -8.40
CA ALA A 193 -21.18 -19.66 -9.83
C ALA A 193 -19.77 -19.21 -10.25
N PHE A 194 -19.08 -18.43 -9.41
CA PHE A 194 -17.72 -17.97 -9.63
C PHE A 194 -16.69 -18.62 -8.70
N GLU A 195 -17.09 -19.49 -7.75
CA GLU A 195 -16.19 -20.07 -6.76
C GLU A 195 -14.99 -20.75 -7.39
N ASP A 196 -15.24 -21.62 -8.37
CA ASP A 196 -14.20 -22.37 -9.08
C ASP A 196 -13.20 -21.44 -9.79
N THR A 197 -13.71 -20.38 -10.41
CA THR A 197 -12.90 -19.34 -11.05
C THR A 197 -12.07 -18.57 -10.03
N LEU A 198 -12.64 -18.20 -8.89
CA LEU A 198 -11.97 -17.48 -7.80
C LEU A 198 -10.93 -18.36 -7.09
N ARG A 199 -11.21 -19.65 -6.89
CA ARG A 199 -10.28 -20.66 -6.38
C ARG A 199 -9.07 -20.80 -7.31
N LYS A 200 -9.30 -20.95 -8.62
CA LYS A 200 -8.24 -21.06 -9.65
C LYS A 200 -7.48 -19.75 -9.92
N MET A 201 -8.04 -18.59 -9.59
CA MET A 201 -7.41 -17.29 -9.85
C MET A 201 -6.15 -17.05 -8.99
N LYS A 202 -5.00 -16.89 -9.65
CA LYS A 202 -3.70 -16.53 -9.05
C LYS A 202 -3.65 -15.03 -8.69
N ARG A 203 -4.32 -14.63 -7.62
CA ARG A 203 -4.33 -13.29 -6.98
C ARG A 203 -4.12 -13.45 -5.46
N LYS A 204 -3.71 -12.39 -4.76
CA LYS A 204 -3.59 -12.40 -3.30
C LYS A 204 -4.98 -12.32 -2.66
N LYS A 205 -5.62 -13.47 -2.48
CA LYS A 205 -6.99 -13.57 -1.96
C LYS A 205 -7.06 -13.35 -0.45
N ARG A 206 -8.07 -12.60 -0.01
CA ARG A 206 -8.36 -12.34 1.41
C ARG A 206 -9.86 -12.32 1.68
N ALA A 207 -10.25 -12.94 2.78
CA ALA A 207 -11.56 -12.73 3.38
C ALA A 207 -11.50 -11.47 4.24
N LEU A 208 -12.66 -10.88 4.54
CA LEU A 208 -12.75 -9.89 5.61
C LEU A 208 -13.12 -10.61 6.92
N PRO A 209 -12.64 -10.14 8.07
CA PRO A 209 -13.03 -10.69 9.37
C PRO A 209 -14.50 -10.36 9.70
N PHE A 210 -14.98 -10.92 10.80
CA PHE A 210 -16.32 -10.62 11.34
C PHE A 210 -16.56 -9.11 11.43
N LEU A 211 -17.55 -8.62 10.68
CA LEU A 211 -18.03 -7.24 10.68
C LEU A 211 -19.54 -7.26 10.39
N ILE A 212 -20.24 -6.24 10.88
CA ILE A 212 -21.68 -6.07 10.77
C ILE A 212 -21.99 -5.02 9.70
N ALA A 213 -22.89 -5.32 8.77
CA ALA A 213 -23.33 -4.38 7.75
C ALA A 213 -24.19 -3.25 8.34
N ALA A 214 -23.97 -2.02 7.85
CA ALA A 214 -24.79 -0.84 8.12
C ALA A 214 -25.57 -0.36 6.87
N ASN A 215 -25.34 -0.98 5.69
CA ASN A 215 -26.10 -0.67 4.50
C ASN A 215 -27.61 -1.01 4.67
N PRO A 216 -28.56 -0.22 4.13
CA PRO A 216 -30.00 -0.42 4.35
C PRO A 216 -30.59 -1.76 3.86
N VAL A 217 -29.86 -2.54 3.04
CA VAL A 217 -30.35 -3.83 2.52
C VAL A 217 -30.02 -4.98 3.48
N ASN A 218 -28.91 -4.86 4.22
CA ASN A 218 -28.37 -5.90 5.09
C ASN A 218 -28.03 -5.41 6.50
N TYR A 219 -28.59 -4.29 6.93
CA TYR A 219 -28.33 -3.69 8.25
C TYR A 219 -28.41 -4.73 9.38
N GLY A 220 -27.41 -4.74 10.25
CA GLY A 220 -27.31 -5.67 11.38
C GLY A 220 -26.87 -7.09 11.02
N LYS A 221 -26.73 -7.46 9.73
CA LYS A 221 -26.31 -8.81 9.35
C LYS A 221 -24.77 -8.94 9.41
N PRO A 222 -24.23 -9.97 10.07
CA PRO A 222 -22.79 -10.24 10.08
C PRO A 222 -22.32 -10.77 8.72
N PHE A 223 -21.09 -10.47 8.32
CA PHE A 223 -20.42 -10.88 7.08
C PHE A 223 -21.05 -10.40 5.74
N ILE A 224 -22.34 -10.07 5.69
CA ILE A 224 -23.07 -9.67 4.46
C ILE A 224 -22.84 -8.19 4.12
N LEU A 225 -21.57 -7.81 4.00
CA LEU A 225 -21.14 -6.47 3.61
C LEU A 225 -21.48 -6.18 2.14
N GLY A 226 -21.79 -4.91 1.85
CA GLY A 226 -21.81 -4.37 0.50
C GLY A 226 -20.42 -3.93 0.04
N SER A 227 -20.23 -3.76 -1.26
CA SER A 227 -18.92 -3.50 -1.87
C SER A 227 -18.19 -2.26 -1.31
N VAL A 228 -18.90 -1.17 -0.98
CA VAL A 228 -18.29 0.00 -0.28
C VAL A 228 -17.84 -0.33 1.14
N GLU A 229 -18.60 -1.12 1.90
CA GLU A 229 -18.25 -1.53 3.27
C GLU A 229 -17.06 -2.49 3.25
N ALA A 230 -17.01 -3.39 2.26
CA ALA A 230 -15.88 -4.28 2.04
C ALA A 230 -14.58 -3.51 1.72
N PHE A 231 -14.65 -2.50 0.84
CA PHE A 231 -13.54 -1.58 0.63
C PHE A 231 -13.19 -0.81 1.90
N ALA A 232 -14.17 -0.27 2.62
CA ALA A 232 -13.94 0.58 3.79
C ALA A 232 -13.30 -0.18 4.96
N ALA A 233 -13.77 -1.41 5.22
CA ALA A 233 -13.16 -2.34 6.15
C ALA A 233 -11.72 -2.65 5.77
N ALA A 234 -11.48 -2.97 4.49
CA ALA A 234 -10.13 -3.30 4.02
C ALA A 234 -9.18 -2.10 4.13
N LEU A 235 -9.61 -0.91 3.72
CA LEU A 235 -8.86 0.33 3.87
C LEU A 235 -8.53 0.60 5.34
N PHE A 236 -9.51 0.46 6.25
CA PHE A 236 -9.30 0.69 7.67
C PHE A 236 -8.27 -0.28 8.27
N ILE A 237 -8.44 -1.59 8.04
CA ILE A 237 -7.52 -2.63 8.51
C ILE A 237 -6.10 -2.42 7.94
N LEU A 238 -5.98 -1.85 6.74
CA LEU A 238 -4.70 -1.57 6.09
C LEU A 238 -4.11 -0.19 6.45
N GLY A 239 -4.72 0.58 7.37
CA GLY A 239 -4.26 1.88 7.85
C GLY A 239 -4.70 3.10 7.02
N GLU A 240 -5.51 2.90 6.00
CA GLU A 240 -5.97 3.94 5.05
C GLU A 240 -7.27 4.62 5.55
N HIS A 241 -7.26 5.09 6.80
CA HIS A 241 -8.47 5.52 7.51
C HIS A 241 -9.20 6.68 6.81
N GLU A 242 -8.47 7.69 6.30
CA GLU A 242 -9.06 8.81 5.56
C GLU A 242 -9.74 8.35 4.26
N GLN A 243 -9.14 7.40 3.53
CA GLN A 243 -9.74 6.87 2.31
C GLN A 243 -11.01 6.06 2.63
N SER A 244 -10.99 5.29 3.73
CA SER A 244 -12.16 4.56 4.24
C SER A 244 -13.33 5.52 4.55
N GLN A 245 -13.06 6.58 5.32
CA GLN A 245 -14.03 7.62 5.61
C GLN A 245 -14.52 8.33 4.34
N HIS A 246 -13.63 8.64 3.39
CA HIS A 246 -13.97 9.35 2.16
C HIS A 246 -14.93 8.57 1.25
N ILE A 247 -14.74 7.25 1.10
CA ILE A 247 -15.65 6.43 0.27
C ILE A 247 -17.01 6.22 0.97
N LEU A 248 -17.02 6.06 2.30
CA LEU A 248 -18.24 5.95 3.09
C LEU A 248 -19.04 7.26 3.09
N GLY A 249 -18.36 8.42 3.14
CA GLY A 249 -18.98 9.74 3.11
C GLY A 249 -19.79 10.05 1.83
N LYS A 250 -19.74 9.20 0.80
CA LYS A 250 -20.65 9.27 -0.35
C LYS A 250 -22.03 8.66 -0.07
N PHE A 251 -22.25 8.08 1.11
CA PHE A 251 -23.47 7.39 1.52
C PHE A 251 -23.98 7.98 2.84
N LYS A 252 -25.28 8.33 2.92
CA LYS A 252 -25.87 8.95 4.12
C LYS A 252 -25.72 8.09 5.39
N TRP A 253 -25.69 6.77 5.22
CA TRP A 253 -25.49 5.76 6.28
C TRP A 253 -24.01 5.36 6.45
N GLY A 254 -23.08 5.91 5.66
CA GLY A 254 -21.70 5.40 5.59
C GLY A 254 -20.94 5.51 6.91
N THR A 255 -21.14 6.59 7.68
CA THR A 255 -20.53 6.77 9.01
C THR A 255 -20.99 5.72 10.02
N GLU A 256 -22.22 5.23 9.90
CA GLU A 256 -22.77 4.17 10.76
C GLU A 256 -21.99 2.86 10.64
N PHE A 257 -21.41 2.57 9.47
CA PHE A 257 -20.57 1.38 9.30
C PHE A 257 -19.32 1.41 10.20
N LEU A 258 -18.66 2.57 10.32
CA LEU A 258 -17.51 2.70 11.20
C LEU A 258 -17.94 2.66 12.67
N ARG A 259 -19.02 3.37 13.03
CA ARG A 259 -19.55 3.40 14.40
C ARG A 259 -19.97 2.02 14.91
N LEU A 260 -20.68 1.26 14.07
CA LEU A 260 -21.17 -0.09 14.39
C LEU A 260 -20.05 -1.11 14.57
N ASN A 261 -18.88 -0.87 13.99
CA ASN A 261 -17.74 -1.80 13.98
C ASN A 261 -16.47 -1.21 14.63
N GLU A 262 -16.58 -0.12 15.39
CA GLU A 262 -15.42 0.67 15.85
C GLU A 262 -14.41 -0.19 16.63
N GLU A 263 -14.86 -0.90 17.66
CA GLU A 263 -14.00 -1.78 18.48
C GLU A 263 -13.30 -2.86 17.63
N LEU A 264 -14.04 -3.48 16.70
CA LEU A 264 -13.55 -4.53 15.81
C LEU A 264 -12.49 -3.99 14.85
N LEU A 265 -12.79 -2.88 14.16
CA LEU A 265 -11.89 -2.26 13.19
C LEU A 265 -10.62 -1.74 13.86
N LEU A 266 -10.72 -1.13 15.05
CA LEU A 266 -9.57 -0.68 15.83
C LEU A 266 -8.72 -1.83 16.37
N ALA A 267 -9.32 -2.99 16.68
CA ALA A 267 -8.57 -4.20 17.04
C ALA A 267 -7.84 -4.78 15.82
N TYR A 268 -8.56 -5.02 14.72
CA TYR A 268 -7.99 -5.61 13.50
C TYR A 268 -6.89 -4.76 12.86
N ALA A 269 -6.98 -3.43 12.94
CA ALA A 269 -5.94 -2.51 12.46
C ALA A 269 -4.64 -2.56 13.29
N LYS A 270 -4.67 -3.13 14.50
CA LYS A 270 -3.48 -3.33 15.36
C LYS A 270 -2.83 -4.71 15.20
N ALA A 271 -3.52 -5.66 14.57
CA ALA A 271 -3.04 -7.02 14.44
C ALA A 271 -1.79 -7.14 13.54
N THR A 272 -0.89 -8.05 13.89
CA THR A 272 0.32 -8.32 13.10
C THR A 272 0.08 -9.34 11.98
N SER A 273 -0.96 -10.18 12.08
CA SER A 273 -1.16 -11.32 11.18
C SER A 273 -2.62 -11.72 10.95
N SER A 274 -2.87 -12.47 9.88
CA SER A 274 -4.17 -13.12 9.63
C SER A 274 -4.61 -14.05 10.75
N SER A 275 -3.69 -14.68 11.49
CA SER A 275 -4.04 -15.58 12.60
C SER A 275 -4.56 -14.79 13.80
N GLU A 276 -3.88 -13.69 14.13
CA GLU A 276 -4.26 -12.80 15.22
C GLU A 276 -5.63 -12.13 14.98
N VAL A 277 -5.91 -11.71 13.74
CA VAL A 277 -7.26 -11.24 13.35
C VAL A 277 -8.32 -12.36 13.54
N ILE A 278 -7.97 -13.63 13.26
CA ILE A 278 -8.85 -14.79 13.48
C ILE A 278 -9.08 -15.06 14.98
N GLU A 279 -8.10 -14.79 15.84
CA GLU A 279 -8.23 -14.90 17.29
C GLU A 279 -9.10 -13.78 17.86
N MET A 280 -8.83 -12.53 17.47
CA MET A 280 -9.65 -11.37 17.85
C MET A 280 -11.12 -11.58 17.50
N GLN A 281 -11.47 -12.00 16.27
CA GLN A 281 -12.89 -12.21 15.91
C GLN A 281 -13.57 -13.31 16.74
N LYS A 282 -12.85 -14.37 17.14
CA LYS A 282 -13.40 -15.43 17.99
C LYS A 282 -13.80 -14.87 19.36
N MET A 283 -12.92 -14.09 19.98
CA MET A 283 -13.19 -13.45 21.27
C MET A 283 -14.46 -12.59 21.23
N PHE A 284 -14.66 -11.79 20.17
CA PHE A 284 -15.88 -11.00 20.01
C PHE A 284 -17.14 -11.85 19.80
N MET A 285 -17.09 -12.91 18.98
CA MET A 285 -18.23 -13.82 18.78
C MET A 285 -18.60 -14.59 20.06
N ASP A 286 -17.61 -15.00 20.86
CA ASP A 286 -17.82 -15.67 22.14
C ASP A 286 -18.40 -14.75 23.21
N VAL A 287 -18.03 -13.46 23.21
CA VAL A 287 -18.65 -12.45 24.11
C VAL A 287 -20.09 -12.14 23.70
N GLY A 288 -20.36 -12.03 22.39
CA GLY A 288 -21.70 -11.80 21.86
C GLY A 288 -22.68 -12.91 22.23
N THR A 289 -22.28 -14.18 22.04
CA THR A 289 -23.11 -15.34 22.39
C THR A 289 -23.36 -15.46 23.90
N LYS A 290 -22.41 -15.03 24.75
CA LYS A 290 -22.60 -14.97 26.22
C LYS A 290 -23.53 -13.85 26.67
N LYS A 291 -23.58 -12.71 25.96
CA LYS A 291 -24.57 -11.65 26.23
C LYS A 291 -25.98 -12.07 25.80
N ALA A 292 -26.14 -12.62 24.60
CA ALA A 292 -27.43 -13.06 24.06
C ALA A 292 -28.10 -14.21 24.84
N LYS A 293 -27.35 -14.96 25.67
CA LYS A 293 -27.88 -16.00 26.58
C LYS A 293 -28.29 -15.47 27.97
N LYS A 294 -28.15 -14.16 28.22
CA LYS A 294 -28.48 -13.50 29.49
C LYS A 294 -29.63 -12.48 29.37
N THR A 295 -30.29 -12.47 28.22
CA THR A 295 -31.43 -11.63 27.84
C THR A 295 -32.53 -12.52 27.30
#